data_AF-A0A6P0KYR3-F1
#
_entry.id   AF-A0A6P0KYR3-F1
#
_cell.length_a   1.000
_cell.length_b   1.000
_cell.length_c   1.000
_cell.angle_alpha   90.00
_cell.angle_beta   90.00
_cell.angle_gamma   90.00
#
_symmetry.space_group_name_H-M   'P 1'
#
loop_
_entity.id
_entity.type
_entity.pdbx_description
1 polymer ?
#
loop_
_entity_poly.entity_id
_entity_poly.type
_entity_poly.pdbx_seq_one_letter_code
_entity_poly.pdbx_strand_id
1 'polypeptide(L)'
;MLSWYSKLPIVLLASIAWIVDHQAAYSQITPDKTLGAEQSKFTPQEFRDLIEAGAIRGSNLFHSFREFNVNEGQNVYFANPNGIANIITRVTGSNISQIFGTLGREDS
;
A
#
# COMPACT_ATOMS: atom_id res chain seq x y z
N MET A 1 1.48 -68.81 -31.69
CA MET A 1 2.01 -67.64 -32.41
C MET A 1 2.61 -66.70 -31.37
N LEU A 2 3.91 -66.43 -31.44
CA LEU A 2 4.60 -65.46 -30.59
C LEU A 2 4.11 -64.04 -30.94
N SER A 3 3.80 -63.22 -29.93
CA SER A 3 4.36 -61.86 -29.84
C SER A 3 4.23 -61.29 -28.41
N TRP A 4 5.40 -61.10 -27.81
CA TRP A 4 5.78 -60.17 -26.76
C TRP A 4 5.15 -58.77 -26.92
N TYR A 5 4.61 -58.13 -25.87
CA TYR A 5 4.63 -56.66 -25.68
C TYR A 5 4.15 -56.26 -24.25
N SER A 6 5.08 -55.66 -23.51
CA SER A 6 4.95 -55.02 -22.20
C SER A 6 3.99 -53.82 -22.19
N LYS A 7 3.24 -53.63 -21.10
CA LYS A 7 2.58 -52.34 -20.80
C LYS A 7 2.84 -51.93 -19.35
N LEU A 8 3.93 -51.22 -19.13
CA LEU A 8 4.10 -50.34 -17.97
C LEU A 8 3.09 -49.17 -18.15
N PRO A 9 2.22 -48.86 -17.17
CA PRO A 9 1.44 -47.65 -17.24
C PRO A 9 2.35 -46.46 -16.97
N ILE A 10 2.44 -45.61 -17.98
CA ILE A 10 3.14 -44.33 -18.03
C ILE A 10 2.63 -43.44 -16.88
N VAL A 11 3.54 -43.06 -15.98
CA VAL A 11 3.29 -42.06 -14.94
C VAL A 11 3.16 -40.70 -15.64
N LEU A 12 1.94 -40.18 -15.73
CA LEU A 12 1.66 -38.81 -16.14
C LEU A 12 2.06 -37.88 -14.99
N LEU A 13 3.26 -37.31 -15.08
CA LEU A 13 3.65 -36.12 -14.31
C LEU A 13 2.84 -34.93 -14.85
N ALA A 14 1.64 -34.72 -14.28
CA ALA A 14 0.91 -33.48 -14.45
C ALA A 14 1.65 -32.38 -13.68
N SER A 15 2.41 -31.55 -14.40
CA SER A 15 3.02 -30.33 -13.86
C SER A 15 1.90 -29.35 -13.48
N ILE A 16 1.67 -29.17 -12.18
CA ILE A 16 0.78 -28.14 -11.65
C ILE A 16 1.52 -26.80 -11.79
N ALA A 17 1.11 -25.98 -12.75
CA ALA A 17 1.51 -24.58 -12.79
C ALA A 17 0.73 -23.84 -11.69
N TRP A 18 1.42 -23.50 -10.60
CA TRP A 18 0.87 -22.61 -9.59
C TRP A 18 0.83 -21.21 -10.17
N ILE A 19 -0.35 -20.77 -10.61
CA ILE A 19 -0.61 -19.34 -10.83
C ILE A 19 -0.51 -18.70 -9.46
N VAL A 20 0.61 -18.01 -9.19
CA VAL A 20 0.72 -17.12 -8.04
C VAL A 20 -0.14 -15.91 -8.38
N ASP A 21 -1.38 -15.93 -7.90
CA ASP A 21 -2.20 -14.73 -7.85
C ASP A 21 -1.56 -13.81 -6.80
N HIS A 22 -0.79 -12.82 -7.25
CA HIS A 22 -0.36 -11.75 -6.36
C HIS A 22 -1.60 -10.94 -6.03
N GLN A 23 -2.25 -11.29 -4.92
CA GLN A 23 -3.23 -10.42 -4.30
C GLN A 23 -2.52 -9.10 -4.01
N ALA A 24 -2.77 -8.09 -4.85
CA ALA A 24 -2.40 -6.73 -4.54
C ALA A 24 -3.02 -6.43 -3.18
N ALA A 25 -2.18 -6.30 -2.15
CA ALA A 25 -2.65 -5.87 -0.85
C ALA A 25 -3.40 -4.55 -1.07
N TYR A 26 -4.69 -4.52 -0.74
CA TYR A 26 -5.45 -3.28 -0.79
C TYR A 26 -4.67 -2.23 0.02
N SER A 27 -4.33 -1.10 -0.61
CA SER A 27 -3.72 0.01 0.11
C SER A 27 -4.60 0.36 1.29
N GLN A 28 -4.10 0.15 2.51
CA GLN A 28 -4.84 0.50 3.72
C GLN A 28 -4.74 2.00 4.05
N ILE A 29 -4.16 2.77 3.14
CA ILE A 29 -4.17 4.23 3.13
C ILE A 29 -5.04 4.66 1.95
N THR A 30 -6.16 5.31 2.26
CA THR A 30 -7.09 5.82 1.26
C THR A 30 -7.42 7.27 1.57
N PRO A 31 -6.95 8.24 0.75
CA PRO A 31 -7.38 9.63 0.87
C PRO A 31 -8.90 9.78 0.76
N ASP A 32 -9.47 10.71 1.52
CA ASP A 32 -10.86 11.13 1.27
C ASP A 32 -10.90 12.37 0.37
N LYS A 33 -12.11 12.80 0.02
CA LYS A 33 -12.33 13.90 -0.93
C LYS A 33 -12.66 15.24 -0.27
N THR A 34 -12.59 15.33 1.05
CA THR A 34 -13.13 16.47 1.82
C THR A 34 -12.28 17.74 1.73
N LEU A 35 -11.02 17.63 1.29
CA LEU A 35 -10.13 18.78 1.04
C LEU A 35 -10.28 19.38 -0.38
N GLY A 36 -11.22 18.88 -1.19
CA GLY A 36 -11.50 19.46 -2.52
C GLY A 36 -10.30 19.36 -3.48
N ALA A 37 -9.83 20.49 -4.01
CA ALA A 37 -8.67 20.52 -4.91
C ALA A 37 -7.34 20.23 -4.20
N GLU A 38 -7.30 20.35 -2.87
CA GLU A 38 -6.12 20.13 -2.03
C GLU A 38 -6.14 18.71 -1.40
N GLN A 39 -6.76 17.74 -2.08
CA GLN A 39 -6.83 16.35 -1.62
C GLN A 39 -5.45 15.77 -1.34
N SER A 40 -5.37 14.96 -0.29
CA SER A 40 -4.18 14.16 -0.01
C SER A 40 -3.96 13.15 -1.13
N LYS A 41 -2.71 12.89 -1.48
CA LYS A 41 -2.34 11.91 -2.49
C LYS A 41 -1.44 10.86 -1.87
N PHE A 42 -1.80 9.59 -2.08
CA PHE A 42 -0.97 8.46 -1.67
C PHE A 42 -0.33 7.85 -2.91
N THR A 43 0.99 7.74 -2.91
CA THR A 43 1.79 7.23 -4.01
C THR A 43 2.67 6.09 -3.49
N PRO A 44 2.32 4.81 -3.76
CA PRO A 44 3.20 3.69 -3.45
C PRO A 44 4.52 3.81 -4.22
N GLN A 45 5.65 3.48 -3.58
CA GLN A 45 6.94 3.38 -4.26
C GLN A 45 7.71 2.14 -3.82
N GLU A 46 8.83 1.85 -4.49
CA GLU A 46 9.59 0.61 -4.30
C GLU A 46 10.14 0.44 -2.87
N PHE A 47 10.61 1.52 -2.24
CA PHE A 47 11.26 1.46 -0.92
C PHE A 47 10.52 2.23 0.19
N ARG A 48 9.72 3.23 -0.20
CA ARG A 48 8.97 4.07 0.72
C ARG A 48 7.71 4.58 0.08
N ASP A 49 6.57 4.42 0.73
CA ASP A 49 5.34 5.04 0.27
C ASP A 49 5.33 6.52 0.63
N LEU A 50 4.85 7.35 -0.29
CA LEU A 50 4.85 8.79 -0.13
C LEU A 50 3.43 9.33 -0.08
N ILE A 51 3.16 10.17 0.91
CA ILE A 51 1.97 10.99 1.02
C ILE A 51 2.33 12.41 0.59
N GLU A 52 1.63 12.91 -0.43
CA GLU A 52 1.86 14.22 -1.04
C GLU A 52 0.58 15.07 -1.03
N ALA A 53 0.69 16.29 -1.56
CA ALA A 53 -0.38 17.29 -1.63
C ALA A 53 -0.90 17.65 -0.23
N GLY A 54 -2.21 17.83 -0.05
CA GLY A 54 -2.79 18.33 1.20
C GLY A 54 -2.97 19.85 1.22
N ALA A 55 -3.67 20.33 2.24
CA ALA A 55 -4.04 21.74 2.37
C ALA A 55 -3.08 22.47 3.32
N ILE A 56 -2.40 23.50 2.84
CA ILE A 56 -1.45 24.29 3.64
C ILE A 56 -2.16 25.51 4.22
N ARG A 57 -2.08 25.72 5.54
CA ARG A 57 -2.57 26.92 6.23
C ARG A 57 -1.52 27.39 7.24
N GLY A 58 -0.79 28.44 6.87
CA GLY A 58 0.38 28.87 7.63
C GLY A 58 1.44 27.77 7.67
N SER A 59 1.98 27.47 8.85
CA SER A 59 2.97 26.41 9.07
C SER A 59 2.36 25.02 9.30
N ASN A 60 1.08 24.82 8.96
CA ASN A 60 0.37 23.55 9.14
C ASN A 60 -0.02 22.97 7.78
N LEU A 61 0.34 21.70 7.54
CA LEU A 61 -0.08 20.92 6.40
C LEU A 61 -1.15 19.91 6.84
N PHE A 62 -2.34 19.99 6.24
CA PHE A 62 -3.46 19.13 6.57
C PHE A 62 -3.65 18.02 5.54
N HIS A 63 -3.81 16.80 6.04
CA HIS A 63 -4.21 15.63 5.25
C HIS A 63 -5.51 15.03 5.77
N SER A 64 -6.27 14.42 4.86
CA SER A 64 -7.54 13.76 5.20
C SER A 64 -7.67 12.42 4.48
N PHE A 65 -7.93 11.38 5.25
CA PHE A 65 -8.04 10.01 4.77
C PHE A 65 -9.36 9.39 5.22
N ARG A 66 -9.91 8.52 4.38
CA ARG A 66 -10.96 7.61 4.81
C ARG A 66 -10.38 6.48 5.65
N GLU A 67 -9.29 5.90 5.19
CA GLU A 67 -8.58 4.79 5.86
C GLU A 67 -7.11 5.16 6.00
N PHE A 68 -6.50 4.88 7.16
CA PHE A 68 -5.09 5.15 7.38
C PHE A 68 -4.48 4.09 8.30
N ASN A 69 -3.87 3.09 7.70
CA ASN A 69 -3.09 2.07 8.40
C ASN A 69 -1.71 1.95 7.78
N VAL A 70 -0.73 1.60 8.59
CA VAL A 70 0.64 1.33 8.16
C VAL A 70 0.97 -0.09 8.58
N ASN A 71 1.05 -0.99 7.60
CA ASN A 71 1.29 -2.41 7.85
C ASN A 71 2.70 -2.67 8.37
N GLU A 72 2.90 -3.81 9.02
CA GLU A 72 4.24 -4.28 9.38
C GLU A 72 5.14 -4.35 8.14
N GLY A 73 6.38 -3.85 8.24
CA GLY A 73 7.33 -3.77 7.12
C GLY A 73 7.08 -2.63 6.13
N GLN A 74 5.94 -1.92 6.22
CA GLN A 74 5.66 -0.75 5.39
C GLN A 74 6.40 0.48 5.92
N ASN A 75 6.91 1.32 5.03
CA ASN A 75 7.49 2.62 5.37
C ASN A 75 6.72 3.74 4.66
N VAL A 76 5.99 4.55 5.42
CA VAL A 76 5.14 5.62 4.89
C VAL A 76 5.68 6.96 5.37
N TYR A 77 5.90 7.87 4.42
CA TYR A 77 6.42 9.21 4.71
C TYR A 77 5.50 10.29 4.16
N PHE A 78 5.30 11.35 4.94
CA PHE A 78 4.72 12.58 4.43
C PHE A 78 5.79 13.43 3.75
N ALA A 79 5.50 13.93 2.55
CA ALA A 79 6.27 15.00 1.94
C ALA A 79 6.24 16.24 2.84
N ASN A 80 7.39 16.85 3.06
CA ASN A 80 7.54 17.95 4.01
C ASN A 80 8.09 19.20 3.31
N PRO A 81 7.23 20.01 2.66
CA PRO A 81 7.67 21.21 1.98
C PRO A 81 8.19 22.26 2.99
N ASN A 82 9.04 23.16 2.50
CA ASN A 82 9.64 24.23 3.32
C ASN A 82 8.57 25.06 4.06
N GLY A 83 8.85 25.39 5.32
CA GLY A 83 7.99 26.23 6.14
C GLY A 83 6.86 25.50 6.86
N ILE A 84 6.76 24.17 6.74
CA ILE A 84 5.81 23.35 7.51
C ILE A 84 6.42 22.96 8.86
N ALA A 85 5.73 23.35 9.94
CA ALA A 85 6.06 22.97 11.30
C ALA A 85 5.28 21.72 11.74
N ASN A 86 4.01 21.62 11.33
CA ASN A 86 3.12 20.52 11.72
C ASN A 86 2.46 19.88 10.51
N ILE A 87 2.36 18.55 10.55
CA ILE A 87 1.56 17.76 9.63
C ILE A 87 0.40 17.17 10.43
N ILE A 88 -0.83 17.51 10.04
CA ILE A 88 -2.05 17.18 10.79
C ILE A 88 -2.90 16.28 9.92
N THR A 89 -3.15 15.06 10.41
CA THR A 89 -3.91 14.05 9.69
C THR A 89 -5.24 13.80 10.37
N ARG A 90 -6.33 13.77 9.58
CA ARG A 90 -7.65 13.34 10.02
C ARG A 90 -8.06 12.06 9.31
N VAL A 91 -8.63 11.11 10.06
CA VAL A 91 -9.27 9.91 9.51
C VAL A 91 -10.80 10.08 9.61
N THR A 92 -11.50 9.88 8.50
CA THR A 92 -12.96 10.08 8.39
C THR A 92 -13.74 8.78 8.32
N GLY A 93 -13.08 7.64 8.08
CA GLY A 93 -13.68 6.32 8.18
C GLY A 93 -13.88 5.88 9.63
N SER A 94 -14.62 4.79 9.80
CA SER A 94 -14.94 4.21 11.10
C SER A 94 -13.90 3.20 11.60
N ASN A 95 -12.97 2.78 10.75
CA ASN A 95 -11.97 1.78 11.10
C ASN A 95 -10.85 2.42 11.92
N ILE A 96 -10.38 1.68 12.90
CA ILE A 96 -9.25 2.09 13.75
C ILE A 96 -7.97 2.07 12.91
N SER A 97 -7.17 3.12 13.02
CA SER A 97 -5.82 3.15 12.46
C SER A 97 -4.87 2.22 13.20
N GLN A 98 -4.34 1.24 12.48
CA GLN A 98 -3.29 0.34 12.94
C GLN A 98 -1.96 0.77 12.31
N ILE A 99 -1.00 1.18 13.16
CA ILE A 99 0.32 1.63 12.74
C ILE A 99 1.34 0.62 13.29
N PHE A 100 1.60 -0.41 12.50
CA PHE A 100 2.57 -1.48 12.82
C PHE A 100 3.90 -1.32 12.08
N GLY A 101 3.94 -0.51 11.02
CA GLY A 101 5.17 -0.16 10.31
C GLY A 101 5.73 1.21 10.67
N THR A 102 6.61 1.73 9.81
CA THR A 102 7.25 3.03 9.99
C THR A 102 6.38 4.13 9.43
N LEU A 103 6.10 5.14 10.26
CA LEU A 103 5.45 6.38 9.86
C LEU A 103 6.38 7.55 10.14
N GLY A 104 6.72 8.31 9.11
CA GLY A 104 7.62 9.46 9.22
C GLY A 104 7.23 10.61 8.31
N ARG A 105 8.13 11.59 8.23
CA ARG A 105 8.10 12.63 7.20
C ARG A 105 9.44 12.62 6.47
N GLU A 106 9.45 13.13 5.25
CA GLU A 106 10.70 13.34 4.53
C GLU A 106 11.52 14.41 5.25
N ASP A 107 12.74 14.06 5.66
CA ASP A 107 13.70 15.03 6.16
C ASP A 107 14.46 15.61 4.95
N SER A 108 14.58 16.94 4.92
CA SER A 108 15.30 17.70 3.89
C SER A 108 16.81 17.67 4.10
#